data_AF-A0AAU7XLX8-F1
#
_entry.id   AF-A0AAU7XLX8-F1
#
_cell.length_a   1.000
_cell.length_b   1.000
_cell.length_c   1.000
_cell.angle_alpha   90.00
_cell.angle_beta   90.00
_cell.angle_gamma   90.00
#
_symmetry.space_group_name_H-M   'P 1'
#
loop_
_entity.id
_entity.type
_entity.pdbx_description
1 polymer ?
#
loop_
_entity_poly.entity_id
_entity_poly.type
_entity_poly.pdbx_seq_one_letter_code
_entity_poly.pdbx_strand_id
1 'polypeptide(L)'
;MASFLVGVMRRASRRPTSPLAEALLSLGVPIVNSRMPISGLAFELLPISERGALLTAVERFMGIGMEEAFSVLVAFNVKTSALFDPRKSPPVALLPLLSRLSHHPHGPHRRRVQPDHRPTSERAVRASWARLKRRMKAEPSS
;
A
#
# COMPACT_ATOMS: atom_id res chain seq x y z
N MET A 1 6.57 -7.33 12.09
CA MET A 1 6.32 -8.06 10.83
C MET A 1 4.96 -7.70 10.22
N ALA A 2 3.85 -8.03 10.88
CA ALA A 2 2.49 -7.84 10.34
C ALA A 2 2.17 -6.40 9.93
N SER A 3 2.51 -5.40 10.76
CA SER A 3 2.26 -3.98 10.47
C SER A 3 2.95 -3.48 9.20
N PHE A 4 4.14 -4.01 8.89
CA PHE A 4 4.86 -3.72 7.65
C PHE A 4 4.13 -4.29 6.44
N LEU A 5 3.75 -5.58 6.49
CA LEU A 5 3.04 -6.26 5.41
C LEU A 5 1.67 -5.63 5.14
N VAL A 6 0.92 -5.27 6.20
CA VAL A 6 -0.33 -4.49 6.06
C VAL A 6 -0.08 -3.18 5.30
N GLY A 7 1.01 -2.48 5.60
CA GLY A 7 1.43 -1.28 4.88
C GLY A 7 1.73 -1.53 3.40
N VAL A 8 2.39 -2.65 3.09
CA VAL A 8 2.67 -3.10 1.71
C VAL A 8 1.37 -3.36 0.94
N MET A 9 0.46 -4.19 1.49
CA MET A 9 -0.82 -4.50 0.83
C MET A 9 -1.66 -3.24 0.58
N ARG A 10 -1.68 -2.32 1.54
CA ARG A 10 -2.37 -1.03 1.40
C ARG A 10 -1.71 -0.10 0.38
N ARG A 11 -0.39 -0.15 0.20
CA ARG A 11 0.29 0.62 -0.86
C ARG A 11 -0.07 0.08 -2.23
N ALA A 12 -0.05 -1.24 -2.38
CA ALA A 12 -0.38 -1.91 -3.62
C ALA A 12 -1.83 -1.62 -4.05
N SER A 13 -2.80 -1.73 -3.14
CA SER A 13 -4.22 -1.43 -3.43
C SER A 13 -4.47 0.02 -3.87
N ARG A 14 -3.66 0.96 -3.38
CA ARG A 14 -3.74 2.37 -3.78
C ARG A 14 -3.16 2.63 -5.17
N ARG A 15 -2.31 1.73 -5.68
CA ARG A 15 -1.64 1.83 -6.98
C ARG A 15 -1.77 0.50 -7.74
N PRO A 16 -2.98 0.15 -8.23
CA PRO A 16 -3.25 -1.16 -8.81
C PRO A 16 -2.47 -1.44 -10.10
N THR A 17 -1.95 -0.41 -10.76
CA THR A 17 -1.12 -0.49 -11.98
C THR A 17 0.38 -0.38 -11.68
N SER A 18 0.79 -0.63 -10.43
CA SER A 18 2.22 -0.59 -10.06
C SER A 18 2.83 -1.98 -10.14
N PRO A 19 4.16 -2.10 -10.35
CA PRO A 19 4.83 -3.41 -10.35
C PRO A 19 4.59 -4.20 -9.07
N LEU A 20 4.50 -3.51 -7.92
CA LEU A 20 4.14 -4.14 -6.65
C LEU A 20 2.74 -4.78 -6.70
N ALA A 21 1.79 -4.08 -7.30
CA ALA A 21 0.43 -4.59 -7.41
C ALA A 21 0.34 -5.79 -8.36
N GLU A 22 0.99 -5.69 -9.52
CA GLU A 22 1.05 -6.79 -10.49
C GLU A 22 1.72 -8.04 -9.91
N ALA A 23 2.84 -7.87 -9.20
CA ALA A 23 3.52 -8.98 -8.53
C ALA A 23 2.61 -9.66 -7.50
N LEU A 24 1.94 -8.89 -6.64
CA LEU A 24 1.02 -9.44 -5.64
C LEU A 24 -0.19 -10.13 -6.27
N LEU A 25 -0.71 -9.63 -7.39
CA LEU A 25 -1.78 -10.29 -8.13
C LEU A 25 -1.32 -11.59 -8.77
N SER A 26 -0.09 -11.65 -9.31
CA SER A 26 0.49 -12.89 -9.85
C SER A 26 0.65 -13.98 -8.78
N LEU A 27 0.87 -13.58 -7.54
CA LEU A 27 0.90 -14.44 -6.35
C LEU A 27 -0.50 -14.82 -5.83
N GLY A 28 -1.58 -14.40 -6.49
CA GLY A 28 -2.95 -14.67 -6.04
C GLY A 28 -3.38 -13.86 -4.80
N VAL A 29 -2.66 -12.78 -4.46
CA VAL A 29 -2.96 -11.92 -3.30
C VAL A 29 -4.01 -10.87 -3.69
N PRO A 30 -5.19 -10.84 -3.03
CA PRO A 30 -6.33 -10.03 -3.46
C PRO A 30 -6.21 -8.57 -3.02
N ILE A 31 -5.47 -7.76 -3.78
CA ILE A 31 -5.22 -6.34 -3.47
C ILE A 31 -6.12 -5.33 -4.22
N VAL A 32 -6.95 -5.80 -5.16
CA VAL A 32 -7.89 -4.96 -5.95
C VAL A 32 -9.35 -5.23 -5.54
N ASN A 33 -9.58 -5.86 -4.40
CA ASN A 33 -10.93 -6.09 -3.86
C ASN A 33 -11.63 -4.74 -3.53
N SER A 34 -12.94 -4.64 -3.77
CA SER A 34 -13.77 -3.47 -3.40
C SER A 34 -13.71 -3.12 -1.91
N ARG A 35 -13.32 -4.09 -1.08
CA ARG A 35 -13.10 -3.94 0.37
C ARG A 35 -11.70 -3.45 0.74
N MET A 36 -10.77 -3.29 -0.20
CA MET A 36 -9.43 -2.81 0.14
C MET A 36 -9.47 -1.32 0.52
N PRO A 37 -8.76 -0.92 1.59
CA PRO A 37 -8.78 0.45 2.04
C PRO A 37 -8.13 1.38 1.01
N ILE A 38 -8.90 2.37 0.58
CA ILE A 38 -8.41 3.50 -0.24
C ILE A 38 -7.95 4.68 0.61
N SER A 39 -8.25 4.66 1.91
CA SER A 39 -7.95 5.75 2.85
C SER A 39 -6.60 5.56 3.56
N GLY A 40 -6.08 6.65 4.12
CA GLY A 40 -4.84 6.65 4.92
C GLY A 40 -5.06 6.51 6.42
N LEU A 41 -6.27 6.10 6.86
CA LEU A 41 -6.60 5.98 8.29
C LEU A 41 -5.71 4.94 8.99
N ALA A 42 -5.52 5.11 10.29
CA ALA A 42 -4.88 4.08 11.12
C ALA A 42 -5.63 2.74 10.99
N PHE A 43 -4.93 1.61 11.15
CA PHE A 43 -5.51 0.28 10.91
C PHE A 43 -6.72 0.02 11.81
N GLU A 44 -6.62 0.43 13.06
CA GLU A 44 -7.62 0.29 14.12
C GLU A 44 -8.90 1.06 13.80
N LEU A 45 -8.77 2.15 13.03
CA LEU A 45 -9.86 3.02 12.60
C LEU A 45 -10.51 2.59 11.28
N LEU A 46 -10.04 1.51 10.66
CA LEU A 46 -10.66 0.97 9.47
C LEU A 46 -11.92 0.18 9.81
N PRO A 47 -12.96 0.22 8.95
CA PRO A 47 -14.10 -0.69 9.02
C PRO A 47 -13.64 -2.16 9.10
N ILE A 48 -14.41 -3.00 9.80
CA ILE A 48 -14.10 -4.43 9.98
C ILE A 48 -13.88 -5.11 8.61
N SER A 49 -14.69 -4.79 7.61
CA SER A 49 -14.55 -5.33 6.25
C SER A 49 -13.23 -4.96 5.58
N GLU A 50 -12.75 -3.72 5.76
CA GLU A 50 -11.47 -3.25 5.22
C GLU A 50 -10.28 -3.87 5.97
N ARG A 51 -10.39 -4.02 7.30
CA ARG A 51 -9.40 -4.73 8.11
C ARG A 51 -9.28 -6.19 7.70
N GLY A 52 -10.41 -6.88 7.56
CA GLY A 52 -10.46 -8.28 7.12
C GLY A 52 -9.80 -8.46 5.76
N ALA A 53 -10.11 -7.61 4.78
CA ALA A 53 -9.49 -7.68 3.46
C ALA A 53 -7.96 -7.54 3.51
N LEU A 54 -7.43 -6.61 4.32
CA LEU A 54 -5.98 -6.47 4.52
C LEU A 54 -5.36 -7.71 5.15
N LEU A 55 -5.99 -8.24 6.20
CA LEU A 55 -5.47 -9.40 6.92
C LEU A 55 -5.48 -10.65 6.03
N THR A 56 -6.54 -10.89 5.25
CA THR A 56 -6.57 -11.98 4.26
C THR A 56 -5.48 -11.85 3.21
N ALA A 57 -5.19 -10.62 2.73
CA ALA A 57 -4.09 -10.42 1.79
C ALA A 57 -2.72 -10.70 2.44
N VAL A 58 -2.51 -10.28 3.69
CA VAL A 58 -1.27 -10.56 4.44
C VAL A 58 -1.13 -12.05 4.72
N GLU A 59 -2.20 -12.73 5.14
CA GLU A 59 -2.24 -14.16 5.38
C GLU A 59 -1.85 -14.94 4.13
N ARG A 60 -2.48 -14.65 2.97
CA ARG A 60 -2.12 -15.28 1.70
C ARG A 60 -0.66 -15.06 1.33
N PHE A 61 -0.17 -13.82 1.47
CA PHE A 61 1.23 -13.51 1.19
C PHE A 61 2.20 -14.28 2.10
N MET A 62 1.89 -14.41 3.39
CA MET A 62 2.72 -15.19 4.31
C MET A 62 2.61 -16.70 4.05
N GLY A 63 1.44 -17.19 3.62
CA GLY A 63 1.21 -18.60 3.30
C GLY A 63 2.00 -19.11 2.08
N ILE A 64 2.38 -18.22 1.17
CA ILE A 64 3.29 -18.52 0.05
C ILE A 64 4.73 -18.75 0.54
N GLY A 65 5.08 -18.20 1.70
CA GLY A 65 6.45 -18.17 2.17
C GLY A 65 7.21 -16.94 1.67
N MET A 66 8.05 -16.39 2.55
CA MET A 66 8.67 -15.09 2.31
C MET A 66 9.70 -15.13 1.17
N GLU A 67 10.46 -16.20 1.03
CA GLU A 67 11.47 -16.35 -0.03
C GLU A 67 10.86 -16.43 -1.43
N GLU A 68 9.83 -17.27 -1.60
CA GLU A 68 9.12 -17.41 -2.86
C GLU A 68 8.42 -16.10 -3.23
N ALA A 69 7.71 -15.50 -2.29
CA ALA A 69 7.03 -14.23 -2.51
C ALA A 69 8.00 -13.12 -2.93
N PHE A 70 9.14 -12.99 -2.24
CA PHE A 70 10.16 -11.98 -2.60
C PHE A 70 10.85 -12.28 -3.93
N SER A 71 11.03 -13.54 -4.30
CA SER A 71 11.59 -13.91 -5.61
C SER A 71 10.68 -13.43 -6.74
N VAL A 72 9.35 -13.49 -6.56
CA VAL A 72 8.40 -12.89 -7.50
C VAL A 72 8.46 -11.35 -7.48
N LEU A 73 8.60 -10.71 -6.31
CA LEU A 73 8.80 -9.26 -6.26
C LEU A 73 10.05 -8.81 -7.04
N VAL A 74 11.14 -9.59 -6.96
CA VAL A 74 12.36 -9.34 -7.74
C VAL A 74 12.08 -9.49 -9.25
N ALA A 75 11.40 -10.56 -9.66
CA ALA A 75 11.08 -10.83 -11.07
C ALA A 75 10.22 -9.72 -11.70
N PHE A 76 9.30 -9.14 -10.94
CA PHE A 76 8.49 -7.99 -11.36
C PHE A 76 9.21 -6.64 -11.23
N ASN A 77 10.51 -6.64 -10.92
CA ASN A 77 11.31 -5.43 -10.73
C ASN A 77 10.69 -4.46 -9.70
N VAL A 78 10.13 -5.01 -8.63
CA VAL A 78 9.56 -4.21 -7.54
C VAL A 78 10.71 -3.49 -6.83
N LYS A 79 10.59 -2.16 -6.78
CA LYS A 79 11.58 -1.31 -6.12
C LYS A 79 11.46 -1.42 -4.61
N THR A 80 12.59 -1.36 -3.92
CA THR A 80 12.63 -1.30 -2.44
C THR A 80 11.73 -0.18 -1.90
N SER A 81 11.76 1.01 -2.52
CA SER A 81 10.94 2.16 -2.13
C SER A 81 9.43 1.94 -2.25
N ALA A 82 8.97 0.95 -3.02
CA ALA A 82 7.55 0.59 -3.09
C ALA A 82 7.06 -0.11 -1.81
N LEU A 83 7.98 -0.73 -1.05
CA LEU A 83 7.69 -1.46 0.18
C LEU A 83 7.93 -0.64 1.45
N PHE A 84 8.65 0.48 1.37
CA PHE A 84 9.03 1.26 2.54
C PHE A 84 8.03 2.37 2.89
N ASP A 85 7.79 2.53 4.18
CA ASP A 85 7.14 3.73 4.74
C ASP A 85 8.27 4.61 5.28
N PRO A 86 8.43 5.87 4.82
CA PRO A 86 9.49 6.74 5.33
C PRO A 86 9.40 6.98 6.84
N ARG A 87 8.24 6.72 7.46
CA ARG A 87 8.03 6.89 8.91
C ARG A 87 8.32 5.62 9.72
N LYS A 88 8.59 4.47 9.08
CA LYS A 88 8.75 3.18 9.77
C LYS A 88 9.89 2.38 9.16
N SER A 89 10.78 1.90 10.01
CA SER A 89 11.79 0.93 9.60
C SER A 89 11.15 -0.43 9.26
N PRO A 90 11.69 -1.15 8.26
CA PRO A 90 11.28 -2.50 7.97
C PRO A 90 11.70 -3.44 9.10
N PRO A 91 11.02 -4.59 9.29
CA PRO A 91 11.49 -5.62 10.20
C PRO A 91 12.89 -6.11 9.81
N VAL A 92 13.80 -6.21 10.79
CA VAL A 92 15.21 -6.63 10.58
C VAL A 92 15.32 -7.96 9.82
N ALA A 93 14.45 -8.91 10.14
CA ALA A 93 14.40 -10.22 9.47
C ALA A 93 14.14 -10.16 7.96
N LEU A 94 13.60 -9.05 7.44
CA LEU A 94 13.36 -8.87 6.01
C LEU A 94 14.49 -8.14 5.30
N LEU A 95 15.48 -7.60 6.01
CA LEU A 95 16.56 -6.84 5.39
C LEU A 95 17.31 -7.63 4.29
N PRO A 96 17.66 -8.92 4.47
CA PRO A 96 18.33 -9.70 3.43
C PRO A 96 17.47 -9.89 2.16
N LEU A 97 16.15 -10.00 2.34
CA LEU A 97 15.20 -10.10 1.24
C LEU A 97 15.02 -8.76 0.52
N LEU A 98 14.96 -7.66 1.28
CA LEU A 98 14.78 -6.31 0.76
C LEU A 98 15.99 -5.81 -0.04
N SER A 99 17.21 -6.27 0.28
CA SER A 99 18.42 -5.93 -0.47
C SER A 99 18.50 -6.60 -1.85
N ARG A 100 17.65 -7.61 -2.13
CA ARG A 100 17.57 -8.24 -3.47
C ARG A 100 16.72 -7.45 -4.45
N LEU A 101 15.91 -6.51 -3.95
CA LEU A 101 15.02 -5.69 -4.77
C LEU A 101 15.79 -4.57 -5.46
N SER A 102 15.23 -4.06 -6.56
CA SER A 102 15.88 -2.98 -7.29
C SER A 102 15.92 -1.70 -6.46
N HIS A 103 17.13 -1.18 -6.27
CA HIS A 103 17.35 0.12 -5.66
C HIS A 103 17.23 1.21 -6.72
N HIS A 104 16.58 2.32 -6.37
CA HIS A 104 16.80 3.54 -7.13
C HIS A 104 18.18 4.09 -6.77
N PRO A 105 19.06 4.40 -7.74
CA PRO A 105 19.99 5.48 -7.47
C PRO A 105 19.12 6.69 -7.13
N HIS A 106 19.39 7.37 -6.02
CA HIS A 106 18.67 8.56 -5.64
C HIS A 106 18.87 9.63 -6.73
N GLY A 107 18.06 9.59 -7.79
CA GLY A 107 17.94 10.70 -8.71
C GLY A 107 17.48 11.92 -7.91
N PRO A 108 17.98 13.13 -8.21
CA PRO A 108 17.65 14.32 -7.45
C PRO A 108 16.14 14.42 -7.32
N HIS A 109 15.67 14.68 -6.09
CA HIS A 109 14.26 14.82 -5.76
C HIS A 109 13.68 15.98 -6.58
N ARG A 110 13.22 15.71 -7.81
CA ARG A 110 12.49 16.68 -8.60
C ARG A 110 11.19 16.90 -7.84
N ARG A 111 11.12 18.00 -7.08
CA ARG A 111 9.83 18.59 -6.69
C ARG A 111 9.01 18.64 -7.96
N ARG A 112 7.97 17.82 -8.05
CA ARG A 112 6.93 18.04 -9.06
C ARG A 112 6.31 19.37 -8.67
N VAL A 113 6.76 20.43 -9.34
CA VAL A 113 6.01 21.68 -9.41
C VAL A 113 4.64 21.26 -9.91
N GLN A 114 3.62 21.39 -9.06
CA GLN A 114 2.26 21.17 -9.50
C GLN A 114 1.99 22.23 -10.57
N PRO A 115 1.59 21.87 -11.79
CA PRO A 115 1.01 22.86 -12.68
C PRO A 115 -0.23 23.39 -11.98
N ASP A 116 -0.31 24.72 -11.80
CA ASP A 116 -1.31 25.41 -10.97
C ASP A 116 -2.77 25.11 -11.33
N HIS A 117 -3.05 24.40 -12.44
CA HIS A 117 -4.36 24.30 -13.05
C HIS A 117 -4.75 22.89 -13.52
N ARG A 118 -4.24 21.81 -12.92
CA ARG A 118 -4.73 20.46 -13.29
C ARG A 118 -5.95 20.07 -12.44
N PRO A 119 -7.10 19.73 -13.06
CA PRO A 119 -8.24 19.24 -12.31
C PRO A 119 -7.87 18.00 -11.51
N THR A 120 -8.34 17.96 -10.26
CA THR A 120 -8.09 16.84 -9.35
C THR A 120 -8.66 15.56 -9.95
N SER A 121 -7.92 14.45 -9.92
CA SER A 121 -8.44 13.18 -10.45
C SER A 121 -9.71 12.75 -9.71
N GLU A 122 -10.63 12.11 -10.41
CA GLU A 122 -11.90 11.65 -9.83
C GLU A 122 -11.67 10.79 -8.57
N ARG A 123 -10.63 9.96 -8.58
CA ARG A 123 -10.21 9.16 -7.43
C ARG A 123 -9.83 10.02 -6.22
N ALA A 124 -9.10 11.11 -6.45
CA ALA A 124 -8.72 12.03 -5.39
C ALA A 124 -9.93 12.82 -4.85
N VAL A 125 -10.88 13.19 -5.72
CA VAL A 125 -12.16 13.80 -5.31
C VAL A 125 -12.97 12.83 -4.45
N ARG A 126 -13.17 11.59 -4.88
CA ARG A 126 -13.87 10.55 -4.10
C ARG A 126 -13.21 10.31 -2.74
N ALA A 127 -11.87 10.32 -2.69
CA ALA A 127 -11.14 10.18 -1.43
C ALA A 127 -11.33 11.38 -0.50
N SER A 128 -11.34 12.62 -1.01
CA SER A 128 -11.65 13.83 -0.23
C SER A 128 -13.08 13.82 0.29
N TRP A 129 -14.04 13.44 -0.56
CA TRP A 129 -15.45 13.32 -0.18
C TRP A 129 -15.67 12.28 0.91
N ALA A 130 -15.01 11.12 0.79
CA ALA A 130 -15.09 10.07 1.82
C ALA A 130 -14.50 10.53 3.16
N ARG A 131 -13.44 11.35 3.15
CA ARG A 131 -12.89 11.97 4.38
C ARG A 131 -13.89 12.93 5.02
N LEU A 132 -14.50 13.82 4.23
CA LEU A 132 -15.46 14.80 4.73
C LEU A 132 -16.67 14.13 5.38
N LYS A 133 -17.30 13.16 4.70
CA LYS A 133 -18.46 12.44 5.23
C LYS A 133 -18.20 11.72 6.56
N ARG A 134 -16.95 11.33 6.82
CA ARG A 134 -16.58 10.67 8.08
C ARG A 134 -16.35 11.68 9.20
N ARG A 135 -15.78 12.86 8.90
CA ARG A 135 -15.69 13.96 9.89
C ARG A 135 -17.07 14.36 10.39
N MET A 136 -18.01 14.53 9.46
CA MET A 136 -19.40 14.88 9.80
C MET A 136 -20.12 13.79 10.63
N LYS A 137 -19.70 12.52 10.53
CA LYS A 137 -20.24 11.42 11.35
C LYS A 137 -19.53 11.22 12.68
N ALA A 138 -18.34 11.80 12.83
CA ALA A 138 -17.50 11.66 14.03
C ALA A 138 -17.63 12.87 14.97
N GLU A 139 -18.25 13.96 14.52
CA GLU A 139 -18.68 15.04 15.42
C GLU A 139 -19.89 14.55 16.23
N PRO A 140 -19.81 14.51 17.57
CA PRO A 140 -21.00 14.34 18.38
C PRO A 140 -21.90 15.56 18.13
N SER A 141 -23.15 15.31 17.73
CA SER A 141 -24.20 16.32 17.74
C SER A 141 -24.25 16.91 19.15
N SER A 142 -23.84 18.16 19.29
CA SER A 142 -24.09 18.97 20.49
C SER A 142 -25.57 19.31 20.59
#